data_AF-A0A392PLM6-F1
#
_entry.id   AF-A0A392PLM6-F1
#
_cell.length_a   1.000
_cell.length_b   1.000
_cell.length_c   1.000
_cell.angle_alpha   90.00
_cell.angle_beta   90.00
_cell.angle_gamma   90.00
#
_symmetry.space_group_name_H-M   'P 1'
#
loop_
_entity.id
_entity.type
_entity.pdbx_description
1 polymer ?
#
loop_
_entity_poly.entity_id
_entity_poly.type
_entity_poly.pdbx_seq_one_letter_code
_entity_poly.pdbx_strand_id
1 'polypeptide(L)'
;MDDWLKWALVSVIQFVIGKRFYIAAIRALRNGSTNMDVLVALGTTASYVYSVCALLYGALTGFWSTTYFETSAMLITFVLLGKYLECLAKGKTSDAIKKLVELTPATALLVVKDKDGKSIEEREIDSLLIQPSDTLKVLPGTKIPAD
;
A
#
# COMPACT_ATOMS: atom_id res chain seq x y z
N MET A 1 32.94 -7.64 -21.78
CA MET A 1 33.01 -7.61 -20.30
C MET A 1 31.74 -7.03 -19.71
N ASP A 2 31.21 -5.96 -20.30
CA ASP A 2 30.03 -5.22 -19.82
C ASP A 2 28.77 -6.09 -19.67
N ASP A 3 28.52 -7.04 -20.56
CA ASP A 3 27.29 -7.84 -20.52
C ASP A 3 27.25 -8.86 -19.37
N TRP A 4 28.41 -9.35 -18.92
CA TRP A 4 28.51 -10.19 -17.72
C TRP A 4 28.23 -9.38 -16.45
N LEU A 5 28.70 -8.13 -16.39
CA LEU A 5 28.41 -7.22 -15.28
C LEU A 5 26.93 -6.84 -15.25
N LYS A 6 26.33 -6.51 -16.40
CA LYS A 6 24.88 -6.28 -16.54
C LYS A 6 24.10 -7.49 -16.08
N TRP A 7 24.48 -8.70 -16.49
CA TRP A 7 23.80 -9.91 -16.07
C TRP A 7 23.85 -10.11 -14.55
N ALA A 8 25.00 -9.90 -13.90
CA ALA A 8 25.11 -10.00 -12.45
C ALA A 8 24.21 -8.98 -11.72
N LEU A 9 24.26 -7.71 -12.11
CA LEU A 9 23.44 -6.64 -11.53
C LEU A 9 21.94 -6.89 -11.73
N VAL A 10 21.54 -7.25 -12.95
CA VAL A 10 20.14 -7.52 -13.28
C VAL A 10 19.65 -8.77 -12.57
N SER A 11 20.47 -9.79 -12.36
CA SER A 11 20.09 -10.97 -11.57
C SER A 11 19.77 -10.60 -10.13
N VAL A 12 20.54 -9.70 -9.51
CA VAL A 12 20.22 -9.18 -8.17
C VAL A 12 18.88 -8.44 -8.19
N ILE A 13 18.64 -7.56 -9.16
CA ILE A 13 17.37 -6.81 -9.28
C ILE A 13 16.20 -7.77 -9.50
N GLN A 14 16.36 -8.76 -10.39
CA GLN A 14 15.33 -9.72 -10.77
C GLN A 14 14.91 -10.62 -9.59
N PHE A 15 15.88 -11.20 -8.89
CA PHE A 15 15.62 -12.25 -7.89
C PHE A 15 15.54 -11.73 -6.46
N VAL A 16 16.16 -10.59 -6.12
CA VAL A 16 16.07 -10.01 -4.77
C VAL A 16 14.90 -9.03 -4.69
N ILE A 17 14.90 -8.00 -5.54
CA ILE A 17 13.86 -6.96 -5.54
C ILE A 17 12.58 -7.50 -6.20
N GLY A 18 12.73 -8.20 -7.33
CA GLY A 18 11.62 -8.75 -8.09
C GLY A 18 10.91 -9.94 -7.43
N LYS A 19 11.50 -10.56 -6.39
CA LYS A 19 10.96 -11.73 -5.67
C LYS A 19 9.48 -11.59 -5.30
N ARG A 20 9.08 -10.40 -4.86
CA ARG A 20 7.70 -10.11 -4.45
C ARG A 20 6.69 -10.31 -5.59
N PHE A 21 7.07 -9.95 -6.82
CA PHE A 21 6.21 -10.10 -7.99
C PHE A 21 6.05 -11.57 -8.36
N TYR A 22 7.12 -12.35 -8.29
CA TYR A 22 7.07 -13.79 -8.52
C TYR A 22 6.17 -14.52 -7.51
N ILE A 23 6.31 -14.21 -6.22
CA ILE A 23 5.47 -14.83 -5.18
C ILE A 23 3.99 -14.47 -5.41
N ALA A 24 3.69 -13.20 -5.67
CA ALA A 24 2.33 -12.74 -5.93
C ALA A 24 1.76 -13.34 -7.22
N ALA A 25 2.56 -13.44 -8.28
CA ALA A 25 2.18 -14.04 -9.55
C ALA A 25 1.84 -15.53 -9.40
N ILE A 26 2.69 -16.31 -8.72
CA ILE A 26 2.46 -17.73 -8.47
C ILE A 26 1.18 -17.93 -7.64
N ARG A 27 0.94 -17.09 -6.64
CA ARG A 27 -0.30 -17.14 -5.84
C ARG A 27 -1.54 -16.83 -6.69
N ALA A 28 -1.48 -15.80 -7.53
CA ALA A 28 -2.60 -15.45 -8.41
C ALA A 28 -2.92 -16.58 -9.40
N LEU A 29 -1.89 -17.13 -10.06
CA LEU A 29 -2.00 -18.25 -10.99
C LEU A 29 -2.58 -19.51 -10.32
N ARG A 30 -2.15 -19.84 -9.09
CA ARG A 30 -2.72 -20.95 -8.33
C ARG A 30 -4.20 -20.75 -8.01
N ASN A 31 -4.64 -19.51 -7.86
CA ASN A 31 -6.03 -19.16 -7.63
C ASN A 31 -6.84 -19.01 -8.93
N GLY A 32 -6.26 -19.37 -10.10
CA GLY A 32 -6.92 -19.26 -11.40
C GLY A 32 -7.18 -17.81 -11.85
N SER A 33 -6.51 -16.83 -11.25
CA SER A 33 -6.67 -15.41 -11.59
C SER A 33 -5.36 -14.79 -12.08
N THR A 34 -5.48 -13.75 -12.89
CA THR A 34 -4.34 -12.97 -13.39
C THR A 34 -4.37 -11.60 -12.76
N ASN A 35 -3.24 -11.16 -12.20
CA ASN A 35 -3.09 -9.84 -11.61
C ASN A 35 -1.96 -9.06 -12.28
N MET A 36 -1.77 -7.79 -11.87
CA MET A 36 -0.68 -6.95 -12.35
C MET A 36 0.70 -7.60 -12.14
N ASP A 37 0.89 -8.31 -11.03
CA ASP A 37 2.16 -8.94 -10.70
C ASP A 37 2.48 -10.13 -11.62
N VAL A 38 1.48 -10.85 -12.15
CA VAL A 38 1.66 -11.91 -13.16
C VAL A 38 2.21 -11.33 -14.45
N LEU A 39 1.65 -10.23 -14.96
CA LEU A 39 2.10 -9.61 -16.19
C LEU A 39 3.55 -9.11 -16.05
N VAL A 40 3.87 -8.50 -14.91
CA VAL A 40 5.22 -8.01 -14.61
C VAL A 40 6.22 -9.16 -14.47
N ALA A 41 5.85 -10.23 -13.76
CA ALA A 41 6.69 -11.41 -13.63
C ALA A 41 6.95 -12.06 -15.00
N LEU A 42 5.93 -12.22 -15.85
CA LEU A 42 6.09 -12.78 -17.19
C LEU A 42 6.98 -11.91 -18.08
N GLY A 43 6.71 -10.60 -18.16
CA GLY A 43 7.48 -9.70 -19.04
C GLY A 43 8.95 -9.62 -18.66
N THR A 44 9.25 -9.46 -17.37
CA THR A 44 10.62 -9.37 -16.88
C THR A 44 11.35 -10.72 -17.01
N THR A 45 10.67 -11.84 -16.75
CA THR A 45 11.25 -13.17 -16.98
C THR A 45 11.54 -13.42 -18.45
N ALA A 46 10.64 -13.04 -19.36
CA ALA A 46 10.82 -13.20 -20.80
C ALA A 46 12.06 -12.43 -21.28
N SER A 47 12.18 -11.14 -20.90
CA SER A 47 13.36 -10.33 -21.23
C SER A 47 14.65 -10.88 -20.62
N TYR A 48 14.62 -11.33 -19.36
CA TYR A 48 15.77 -11.89 -18.68
C TYR A 48 16.24 -13.21 -19.32
N VAL A 49 15.34 -14.18 -19.51
CA VAL A 49 15.66 -15.49 -20.10
C VAL A 49 16.17 -15.34 -21.53
N TYR A 50 15.53 -14.50 -22.34
CA TYR A 50 16.02 -14.19 -23.69
C TYR A 50 17.47 -13.67 -23.65
N SER A 51 17.74 -12.72 -22.77
CA SER A 51 19.06 -12.10 -22.65
C SER A 51 20.13 -13.09 -22.17
N VAL A 52 19.78 -14.01 -21.26
CA VAL A 52 20.67 -15.10 -20.83
C VAL A 52 20.95 -16.06 -21.99
N CYS A 53 19.92 -16.47 -22.73
CA CYS A 53 20.10 -17.33 -23.91
C CYS A 53 20.97 -16.67 -24.98
N ALA A 54 20.75 -15.39 -25.26
CA ALA A 54 21.56 -14.61 -26.20
C ALA A 54 23.03 -14.49 -25.76
N LEU A 55 23.28 -14.26 -24.47
CA LEU A 55 24.62 -14.22 -23.89
C LEU A 55 25.34 -15.57 -24.00
N LEU A 56 24.68 -16.66 -23.64
CA LEU A 56 25.23 -18.03 -23.73
C LEU A 56 25.49 -18.44 -25.18
N TYR A 57 24.57 -18.11 -26.08
CA TYR A 57 24.72 -18.40 -27.51
C TYR A 57 25.90 -17.63 -28.11
N GLY A 58 26.06 -16.35 -27.76
CA GLY A 58 27.21 -15.55 -28.19
C GLY A 58 28.54 -16.06 -27.61
N ALA A 59 28.53 -16.57 -26.38
CA ALA A 59 29.71 -17.19 -25.78
C ALA A 59 30.14 -18.50 -26.49
N LEU A 60 29.17 -19.28 -27.00
CA LEU A 60 29.42 -20.55 -27.71
C LEU A 60 29.77 -20.35 -29.20
N THR A 61 29.12 -19.41 -29.87
CA THR A 61 29.22 -19.23 -31.33
C THR A 61 30.08 -18.03 -31.75
N GLY A 62 30.46 -17.17 -30.80
CA GLY A 62 31.16 -15.92 -31.07
C GLY A 62 30.27 -14.80 -31.65
N PHE A 63 28.99 -15.08 -31.92
CA PHE A 63 28.05 -14.09 -32.47
C PHE A 63 27.27 -13.38 -31.35
N TRP A 64 27.64 -12.13 -31.07
CA TRP A 64 27.01 -11.32 -30.03
C TRP A 64 25.68 -10.77 -30.52
N SER A 65 24.57 -11.28 -29.96
CA SER A 65 23.23 -10.74 -30.19
C SER A 65 22.90 -9.66 -29.15
N THR A 66 22.01 -8.74 -29.48
CA THR A 66 21.54 -7.69 -28.59
C THR A 66 20.86 -8.28 -27.34
N THR A 67 21.36 -7.93 -26.17
CA THR A 67 20.78 -8.32 -24.88
C THR A 67 19.80 -7.26 -24.37
N TYR A 68 18.76 -7.67 -23.66
CA TYR A 68 17.71 -6.81 -23.10
C TYR A 68 17.67 -6.86 -21.56
N PHE A 69 18.84 -7.07 -20.94
CA PHE A 69 18.98 -7.08 -19.48
C PHE A 69 18.47 -5.78 -18.85
N GLU A 70 18.76 -4.64 -19.48
CA GLU A 70 18.32 -3.32 -19.04
C GLU A 70 16.79 -3.18 -19.05
N THR A 71 16.11 -3.70 -20.08
CA THR A 71 14.66 -3.65 -20.19
C THR A 71 13.98 -4.36 -19.01
N SER A 72 14.50 -5.51 -18.59
CA SER A 72 13.96 -6.23 -17.43
C SER A 72 14.09 -5.41 -16.14
N ALA A 73 15.27 -4.84 -15.90
CA ALA A 73 15.53 -4.01 -14.72
C ALA A 73 14.68 -2.73 -14.72
N MET A 74 14.52 -2.08 -15.87
CA MET A 74 13.72 -0.87 -16.03
C MET A 74 12.24 -1.15 -15.74
N LEU A 75 11.70 -2.26 -16.26
CA LEU A 75 10.33 -2.69 -15.97
C LEU A 75 10.10 -2.91 -14.47
N ILE A 76 10.99 -3.65 -13.79
CA ILE A 76 10.88 -3.85 -12.34
C ILE A 76 10.89 -2.51 -11.61
N THR A 77 11.81 -1.63 -11.99
CA THR A 77 12.02 -0.33 -11.34
C THR A 77 10.80 0.57 -11.47
N PHE A 78 10.25 0.73 -12.69
CA PHE A 78 9.08 1.59 -12.89
C PHE A 78 7.82 1.06 -12.23
N VAL A 79 7.63 -0.26 -12.23
CA VAL A 79 6.50 -0.85 -11.50
C VAL A 79 6.66 -0.65 -10.00
N LEU A 80 7.87 -0.78 -9.46
CA LEU A 80 8.16 -0.48 -8.06
C LEU A 80 7.84 0.98 -7.72
N LEU A 81 8.31 1.89 -8.57
CA LEU A 81 8.11 3.33 -8.43
C LEU A 81 6.62 3.68 -8.47
N GLY A 82 5.86 3.10 -9.40
CA GLY A 82 4.41 3.27 -9.49
C GLY A 82 3.71 2.83 -8.19
N LYS A 83 4.00 1.63 -7.69
CA LYS A 83 3.46 1.16 -6.40
C LYS A 83 3.87 2.07 -5.24
N TYR A 84 5.09 2.60 -5.24
CA TYR A 84 5.56 3.52 -4.22
C TYR A 84 4.76 4.83 -4.23
N LEU A 85 4.56 5.44 -5.40
CA LEU A 85 3.73 6.63 -5.55
C LEU A 85 2.27 6.38 -5.16
N GLU A 86 1.73 5.22 -5.52
CA GLU A 86 0.39 4.79 -5.13
C GLU A 86 0.25 4.70 -3.60
N CYS A 87 1.21 4.07 -2.92
CA CYS A 87 1.24 3.99 -1.46
C CYS A 87 1.36 5.37 -0.82
N LEU A 88 2.20 6.26 -1.36
CA LEU A 88 2.34 7.63 -0.87
C LEU A 88 1.03 8.42 -0.99
N ALA A 89 0.33 8.29 -2.12
CA ALA A 89 -0.95 8.96 -2.33
C ALA A 89 -2.02 8.44 -1.35
N LYS A 90 -2.11 7.12 -1.16
CA LYS A 90 -3.03 6.48 -0.21
C LYS A 90 -2.71 6.82 1.26
N GLY A 91 -1.43 7.00 1.60
CA GLY A 91 -1.03 7.44 2.93
C GLY A 91 -1.58 8.82 3.27
N LYS A 92 -1.45 9.78 2.35
CA LYS A 92 -1.95 11.15 2.55
C LYS A 92 -3.47 11.21 2.73
N THR A 93 -4.24 10.40 2.00
CA THR A 93 -5.70 10.35 2.19
C THR A 93 -6.07 9.69 3.52
N SER A 94 -5.36 8.63 3.91
CA SER A 94 -5.54 8.01 5.23
C SER A 94 -5.29 8.99 6.37
N ASP A 95 -4.25 9.82 6.27
CA ASP A 95 -3.93 10.84 7.28
C ASP A 95 -5.03 11.91 7.39
N ALA A 96 -5.61 12.32 6.26
CA ALA A 96 -6.71 13.27 6.25
C ALA A 96 -7.96 12.71 6.93
N ILE A 97 -8.31 11.45 6.66
CA ILE A 97 -9.43 10.76 7.32
C ILE A 97 -9.16 10.65 8.83
N LYS A 98 -7.94 10.29 9.22
CA LYS A 98 -7.57 10.20 10.64
C LYS A 98 -7.75 11.54 11.36
N LYS A 99 -7.35 12.66 10.73
CA LYS A 99 -7.58 14.00 11.27
C LYS A 99 -9.06 14.34 11.43
N LEU A 100 -9.93 13.89 10.52
CA LEU A 100 -11.38 14.07 10.67
C LEU A 100 -11.92 13.29 11.87
N VAL A 101 -11.46 12.06 12.09
CA VAL A 101 -11.85 11.25 13.27
C VAL A 101 -11.36 11.89 14.57
N GLU A 102 -10.15 12.45 14.60
CA GLU A 102 -9.62 13.19 15.76
C GLU A 102 -10.38 14.51 16.06
N LEU A 103 -11.17 15.00 15.10
CA LEU A 103 -12.04 16.16 15.34
C LEU A 103 -13.26 15.79 16.19
N THR A 104 -13.72 14.55 16.16
CA THR A 104 -14.82 14.08 17.02
C THR A 104 -14.31 13.88 18.45
N PRO A 105 -14.92 14.50 19.48
CA PRO A 105 -14.50 14.28 20.85
C PRO A 105 -14.79 12.83 21.28
N ALA A 106 -13.85 12.22 21.99
CA ALA A 106 -13.98 10.84 22.46
C ALA A 106 -14.97 10.70 23.64
N THR A 107 -15.17 11.78 24.41
CA THR A 107 -16.06 11.78 25.56
C THR A 107 -17.04 12.95 25.53
N ALA A 108 -18.19 12.75 26.17
CA ALA A 108 -19.24 13.73 26.34
C ALA A 108 -19.70 13.75 27.80
N LEU A 109 -20.10 14.92 28.29
CA LEU A 109 -20.66 15.10 29.63
C LEU A 109 -22.18 14.97 29.56
N LEU A 110 -22.71 13.84 30.01
CA LEU A 110 -24.14 13.59 30.14
C LEU A 110 -24.66 14.19 31.44
N VAL A 111 -25.76 14.93 31.35
CA VAL A 111 -26.48 15.49 32.50
C VAL A 111 -27.77 14.68 32.71
N VAL A 112 -27.84 13.99 33.84
CA VAL A 112 -29.07 13.28 34.24
C VAL A 112 -29.99 14.26 34.95
N LYS A 113 -31.18 14.47 34.38
CA LYS A 113 -32.23 15.35 34.93
C LYS A 113 -33.29 14.55 35.68
N ASP A 114 -33.79 15.11 36.78
CA ASP A 114 -34.97 14.58 37.48
C ASP A 114 -36.27 14.94 36.74
N LYS A 115 -37.40 14.33 37.15
CA LYS A 115 -38.74 14.66 36.63
C LYS A 115 -39.12 16.13 36.82
N ASP A 116 -38.51 16.82 37.79
CA ASP A 116 -38.65 18.27 38.04
C ASP A 116 -37.62 19.14 37.30
N GLY A 117 -36.78 18.56 36.42
CA GLY A 117 -35.83 19.30 35.58
C GLY A 117 -34.55 19.78 36.27
N LYS A 118 -34.34 19.45 37.55
CA LYS A 118 -33.06 19.70 38.24
C LYS A 118 -31.98 18.70 37.79
N SER A 119 -30.78 19.19 37.58
CA SER A 119 -29.57 18.40 37.31
C SER A 119 -29.16 17.64 38.56
N ILE A 120 -29.25 16.31 38.53
CA ILE A 120 -28.95 15.44 39.67
C ILE A 120 -27.46 15.08 39.67
N GLU A 121 -26.94 14.66 38.52
CA GLU A 121 -25.56 14.18 38.36
C GLU A 121 -25.00 14.50 36.96
N GLU A 122 -23.68 14.70 36.90
CA GLU A 122 -22.90 14.84 35.66
C GLU A 122 -22.01 13.61 35.49
N ARG A 123 -22.10 12.93 34.34
CA ARG A 123 -21.31 11.72 34.05
C ARG A 123 -20.59 11.86 32.73
N GLU A 124 -19.29 11.55 32.73
CA GLU A 124 -18.52 11.43 31.49
C GLU A 124 -18.83 10.07 30.84
N ILE A 125 -19.27 10.11 29.58
CA ILE A 125 -19.58 8.94 28.76
C ILE A 125 -18.79 8.99 27.45
N ASP A 126 -18.55 7.85 26.83
CA ASP A 126 -18.00 7.78 25.48
C ASP A 126 -19.00 8.39 24.49
N SER A 127 -18.53 9.17 23.51
CA SER A 127 -19.40 9.78 22.50
C SER A 127 -20.17 8.76 21.67
N LEU A 128 -19.68 7.52 21.56
CA LEU A 128 -20.37 6.40 20.91
C LEU A 128 -21.60 5.89 21.69
N LEU A 129 -21.73 6.24 22.97
CA LEU A 129 -22.82 5.79 23.84
C LEU A 129 -23.97 6.81 23.97
N ILE A 130 -23.85 7.96 23.30
CA ILE A 130 -24.88 9.02 23.29
C ILE A 130 -26.14 8.49 22.58
N GLN A 131 -27.30 8.69 23.20
CA GLN A 131 -28.59 8.35 22.62
C GLN A 131 -29.42 9.58 22.25
N PRO A 132 -30.36 9.46 21.28
CA PRO A 132 -31.30 10.53 20.99
C PRO A 132 -32.11 10.90 22.25
N SER A 133 -32.23 12.20 22.54
CA SER A 133 -32.86 12.80 23.74
C SER A 133 -31.96 12.93 24.98
N ASP A 134 -30.68 12.54 24.92
CA ASP A 134 -29.73 12.83 26.00
C ASP A 134 -29.47 14.34 26.14
N THR A 135 -29.40 14.83 27.38
CA THR A 135 -28.96 16.22 27.64
C THR A 135 -27.46 16.23 27.89
N LEU A 136 -26.70 16.90 27.02
CA LEU A 136 -25.25 17.04 27.16
C LEU A 136 -24.87 18.45 27.63
N LYS A 137 -23.84 18.53 28.48
CA LYS A 137 -23.23 19.79 28.91
C LYS A 137 -21.97 20.06 28.10
N VAL A 138 -21.97 21.14 27.33
CA VAL A 138 -20.81 21.57 26.54
C VAL A 138 -20.14 22.75 27.25
N LEU A 139 -18.87 22.60 27.63
CA LEU A 139 -18.10 23.66 28.25
C LEU A 139 -17.52 24.61 27.18
N PRO A 140 -17.32 25.91 27.49
CA PRO A 140 -16.68 26.83 26.57
C PRO A 140 -15.30 26.32 26.11
N GLY A 141 -15.08 26.24 24.80
CA GLY A 141 -13.83 25.73 24.21
C GLY A 141 -13.75 24.22 24.00
N THR A 142 -14.77 23.46 24.41
CA THR A 142 -14.89 22.02 24.10
C THR A 142 -15.58 21.79 22.75
N LYS A 143 -15.27 20.66 22.09
CA LYS A 143 -15.90 20.30 20.81
C LYS A 143 -17.29 19.71 21.06
N ILE A 144 -18.21 19.95 20.12
CA ILE A 144 -19.58 19.44 20.20
C ILE A 144 -19.55 17.92 19.90
N PRO A 145 -20.08 17.06 20.78
CA PRO A 145 -19.93 15.60 20.67
C PRO A 145 -20.94 14.90 19.74
N ALA A 146 -22.09 15.51 19.46
CA ALA A 146 -23.14 14.96 18.60
C ALA A 146 -23.97 16.09 17.96
N ASP A 147 -24.74 15.77 16.91
CA ASP A 147 -25.74 16.64 16.26
C ASP A 147 -27.09 16.53 16.99
#